data_AF-A0A943IWB8-F1
#
_entry.id   AF-A0A943IWB8-F1
#
_cell.length_a   1.000
_cell.length_b   1.000
_cell.length_c   1.000
_cell.angle_alpha   90.00
_cell.angle_beta   90.00
_cell.angle_gamma   90.00
#
_symmetry.space_group_name_H-M   'P 1'
#
loop_
_entity.id
_entity.type
_entity.pdbx_description
1 polymer ?
#
loop_
_entity_poly.entity_id
_entity_poly.type
_entity_poly.pdbx_seq_one_letter_code
_entity_poly.pdbx_strand_id
1 'polypeptide(L)'
;MDYKILVNENHEINKNKLQNLTLVETINTFGEKILVEKKTYNAYLQLKEFLEEKNIKIGIEKGYLKEDNKNSSEHVTGLALDISIYSEESFQKCDDYLNPKYLNTYEFIHRYLKDYGFILRYPREKEKITPHKYEPWHIRYVGKRTAAIIDENNLTLEEYYNNYNLNGVLVINKDKNMTSRDVADIVSKTLDISKVGHTGTLDPLATGVLVLTLGSYTKLSECLTSLDKEYIAEVKAGIKTDTLDISGNIIEECSDFSLARLEEVLKSFEKTYYQEVPKYSAVKVNGKKLYEYARQNIEVPLPKKEVTIKSIKLLTKDDTGFTFSCTVSKGTYIRSLIRDIGESLNVLLTMTNLKRTRQGKFKIEESFTLDDLKNGNYHVLTVNDLFDYPKIAVDLITKNKILNGCKLENTYNIDDKVIFTYEESYLAIYKNEKNILKMWKMLYNI
;
A
#
# COMPACT_ATOMS: atom_id res chain seq x y z
N MET A 1 11.11 -2.16 10.14
CA MET A 1 11.47 -3.58 10.38
C MET A 1 10.30 -4.40 9.93
N ASP A 2 10.51 -5.38 9.05
CA ASP A 2 9.44 -6.29 8.66
C ASP A 2 9.46 -7.47 9.63
N TYR A 3 8.61 -7.42 10.66
CA TYR A 3 8.44 -8.56 11.59
C TYR A 3 7.58 -9.68 10.97
N LYS A 4 7.15 -9.51 9.71
CA LYS A 4 6.29 -10.43 8.95
C LYS A 4 7.10 -11.41 8.10
N ILE A 5 8.40 -11.55 8.36
CA ILE A 5 9.24 -12.51 7.64
C ILE A 5 8.81 -13.93 8.03
N LEU A 6 8.36 -14.69 7.04
CA LEU A 6 8.15 -16.14 7.13
C LEU A 6 9.49 -16.85 6.86
N VAL A 7 9.90 -17.72 7.78
CA VAL A 7 11.06 -18.61 7.58
C VAL A 7 10.60 -20.04 7.79
N ASN A 8 10.79 -20.87 6.78
CA ASN A 8 10.54 -22.31 6.86
C ASN A 8 11.35 -23.02 5.76
N GLU A 9 11.15 -24.32 5.59
CA GLU A 9 11.85 -25.12 4.56
C GLU A 9 11.65 -24.59 3.13
N ASN A 10 10.54 -23.89 2.87
CA ASN A 10 10.21 -23.29 1.57
C ASN A 10 10.60 -21.80 1.46
N HIS A 11 10.94 -21.15 2.58
CA HIS A 11 11.27 -19.73 2.67
C HIS A 11 12.58 -19.55 3.46
N GLU A 12 13.70 -19.97 2.87
CA GLU A 12 15.01 -19.77 3.50
C GLU A 12 15.32 -18.27 3.66
N ILE A 13 15.91 -17.92 4.81
CA ILE A 13 16.22 -16.51 5.07
C ILE A 13 17.47 -16.06 4.34
N ASN A 14 17.35 -14.97 3.58
CA ASN A 14 18.53 -14.25 3.09
C ASN A 14 19.21 -13.56 4.29
N LYS A 15 20.39 -14.04 4.70
CA LYS A 15 21.15 -13.51 5.86
C LYS A 15 21.37 -11.99 5.81
N ASN A 16 21.37 -11.37 4.62
CA ASN A 16 21.48 -9.91 4.49
C ASN A 16 20.25 -9.16 5.03
N LYS A 17 19.05 -9.78 5.06
CA LYS A 17 17.85 -9.18 5.67
C LYS A 17 17.90 -9.14 7.19
N LEU A 18 18.67 -10.05 7.81
CA LEU A 18 18.85 -10.12 9.26
C LEU A 18 19.87 -9.09 9.78
N GLN A 19 20.73 -8.51 8.93
CA GLN A 19 21.79 -7.56 9.34
C GLN A 19 21.27 -6.29 10.02
N ASN A 20 19.99 -5.94 9.80
CA ASN A 20 19.37 -4.77 10.42
C ASN A 20 18.72 -5.09 11.79
N LEU A 21 18.70 -6.35 12.23
CA LEU A 21 18.16 -6.71 13.54
C LEU A 21 19.17 -6.36 14.63
N THR A 22 18.72 -5.59 15.61
CA THR A 22 19.48 -5.40 16.84
C THR A 22 19.24 -6.61 17.73
N LEU A 23 20.23 -7.49 17.83
CA LEU A 23 20.17 -8.64 18.73
C LEU A 23 20.69 -8.27 20.12
N VAL A 24 20.09 -8.87 21.14
CA VAL A 24 20.54 -8.84 22.53
C VAL A 24 20.94 -10.24 22.96
N GLU A 25 22.03 -10.34 23.73
CA GLU A 25 22.45 -11.59 24.37
C GLU A 25 21.70 -11.76 25.69
N THR A 26 21.18 -12.96 25.93
CA THR A 26 20.55 -13.36 27.19
C THR A 26 20.87 -14.82 27.50
N ILE A 27 20.48 -15.29 28.68
CA ILE A 27 20.71 -16.66 29.15
C ILE A 27 19.37 -17.40 29.17
N ASN A 28 19.31 -18.56 28.54
CA ASN A 28 18.12 -19.41 28.54
C ASN A 28 17.97 -20.18 29.88
N THR A 29 16.89 -20.94 30.06
CA THR A 29 16.63 -21.69 31.30
C THR A 29 17.65 -22.79 31.61
N PHE A 30 18.52 -23.14 30.66
CA PHE A 30 19.58 -24.13 30.83
C PHE A 30 20.98 -23.52 30.99
N GLY A 31 21.10 -22.18 31.08
CA GLY A 31 22.38 -21.51 31.27
C GLY A 31 23.16 -21.23 29.99
N GLU A 32 22.57 -21.45 28.82
CA GLU A 32 23.19 -21.22 27.53
C GLU A 32 22.99 -19.78 27.06
N LYS A 33 24.00 -19.22 26.40
CA LYS A 33 23.93 -17.89 25.79
C LYS A 33 23.15 -17.98 24.48
N ILE A 34 22.08 -17.21 24.40
CA ILE A 34 21.23 -17.10 23.21
C ILE A 34 21.11 -15.64 22.77
N LEU A 35 20.78 -15.46 21.49
CA LEU A 35 20.46 -14.17 20.91
C LEU A 35 18.96 -14.03 20.69
N VAL A 36 18.42 -12.84 20.96
CA VAL A 36 17.02 -12.50 20.72
C VAL A 36 16.97 -11.11 20.10
N GLU A 37 16.05 -10.84 19.18
CA GLU A 37 15.84 -9.48 18.67
C GLU A 37 15.37 -8.57 19.80
N LYS A 38 15.90 -7.35 19.86
CA LYS A 38 15.73 -6.43 21.00
C LYS A 38 14.26 -6.16 21.35
N LYS A 39 13.39 -5.95 20.36
CA LYS A 39 11.95 -5.73 20.62
C LYS A 39 11.23 -7.01 20.98
N THR A 40 11.58 -8.14 20.37
CA THR A 40 11.10 -9.47 20.79
C THR A 40 11.43 -9.73 22.25
N TYR A 41 12.67 -9.45 22.67
CA TYR A 41 13.09 -9.63 24.06
C TYR A 41 12.33 -8.71 25.01
N ASN A 42 12.18 -7.43 24.66
CA ASN A 42 11.40 -6.48 25.47
C ASN A 42 9.92 -6.90 25.58
N ALA A 43 9.33 -7.38 24.48
CA ALA A 43 7.96 -7.90 24.47
C ALA A 43 7.83 -9.16 25.34
N TYR A 44 8.81 -10.05 25.28
CA TYR A 44 8.89 -11.23 26.14
C TYR A 44 8.98 -10.83 27.62
N LEU A 45 9.79 -9.84 27.98
CA LEU A 45 9.90 -9.36 29.37
C LEU A 45 8.55 -8.81 29.87
N GLN A 46 7.81 -8.07 29.05
CA GLN A 46 6.48 -7.59 29.39
C GLN A 46 5.46 -8.73 29.57
N LEU A 47 5.48 -9.72 28.68
CA LEU A 47 4.63 -10.92 28.80
C LEU A 47 4.98 -11.68 30.08
N LYS A 48 6.27 -11.85 30.37
CA LYS A 48 6.78 -12.53 31.57
C LYS A 48 6.32 -11.83 32.84
N GLU A 49 6.49 -10.51 32.94
CA GLU A 49 6.06 -9.71 34.09
C GLU A 49 4.54 -9.86 34.33
N PHE A 50 3.74 -9.75 33.27
CA PHE A 50 2.29 -9.98 33.36
C PHE A 50 1.92 -11.39 33.83
N LEU A 51 2.60 -12.42 33.33
CA LEU A 51 2.34 -13.79 33.74
C LEU A 51 2.77 -14.05 35.19
N GLU A 52 3.85 -13.41 35.65
CA GLU A 52 4.28 -13.48 37.05
C GLU A 52 3.21 -12.91 37.99
N GLU A 53 2.51 -11.84 37.61
CA GLU A 53 1.33 -11.33 38.34
C GLU A 53 0.16 -12.34 38.38
N LYS A 54 0.13 -13.31 37.47
CA LYS A 54 -0.84 -14.42 37.44
C LYS A 54 -0.31 -15.70 38.10
N ASN A 55 0.81 -15.64 38.82
CA ASN A 55 1.51 -16.80 39.39
C ASN A 55 1.99 -17.82 38.34
N ILE A 56 2.22 -17.37 37.11
CA ILE A 56 2.78 -18.19 36.03
C ILE A 56 4.17 -17.67 35.73
N LYS A 57 5.20 -18.47 36.05
CA LYS A 57 6.58 -18.12 35.75
C LYS A 57 7.04 -18.84 34.49
N ILE A 58 7.46 -18.06 33.49
CA ILE A 58 8.00 -18.58 32.22
C ILE A 58 9.49 -18.25 32.06
N GLY A 59 10.16 -19.06 31.26
CA GLY A 59 11.55 -18.90 30.86
C GLY A 59 11.69 -19.05 29.34
N ILE A 60 12.81 -18.59 28.80
CA ILE A 60 13.17 -18.91 27.41
C ILE A 60 13.95 -20.22 27.45
N GLU A 61 13.42 -21.26 26.83
CA GLU A 61 14.13 -22.53 26.64
C GLU A 61 15.06 -22.45 25.44
N LYS A 62 14.54 -21.98 24.29
CA LYS A 62 15.27 -21.91 23.03
C LYS A 62 15.11 -20.56 22.35
N GLY A 63 16.21 -20.06 21.79
CA GLY A 63 16.30 -18.81 21.01
C GLY A 63 17.35 -18.94 19.91
N TYR A 64 17.82 -17.81 19.34
CA TYR A 64 18.83 -17.87 18.29
C TYR A 64 20.20 -18.28 18.85
N LEU A 65 20.72 -19.43 18.42
CA LEU A 65 22.11 -19.83 18.63
C LEU A 65 22.96 -19.42 17.43
N LYS A 66 24.07 -18.69 17.66
CA LYS A 66 24.94 -18.19 16.58
C LYS A 66 25.57 -19.30 15.72
N GLU A 67 25.63 -20.51 16.26
CA GLU A 67 26.16 -21.72 15.61
C GLU A 67 25.08 -22.51 14.84
N ASP A 68 23.80 -22.11 14.92
CA ASP A 68 22.72 -22.75 14.17
C ASP A 68 22.86 -22.45 12.68
N ASN A 69 23.31 -23.46 11.93
CA ASN A 69 23.57 -23.37 10.49
C ASN A 69 22.34 -23.68 9.63
N LYS A 70 21.20 -24.06 10.24
CA LYS A 70 19.96 -24.29 9.50
C LYS A 70 19.26 -22.97 9.21
N ASN A 71 19.46 -22.45 8.01
CA ASN A 71 18.78 -21.23 7.53
C ASN A 71 17.24 -21.35 7.45
N SER A 72 16.68 -22.55 7.67
CA SER A 72 15.25 -22.84 7.73
C SER A 72 14.66 -22.79 9.15
N SER A 73 15.49 -22.68 10.20
CA SER A 73 15.04 -22.57 11.60
C SER A 73 14.54 -21.15 11.89
N GLU A 74 13.29 -20.99 12.33
CA GLU A 74 12.77 -19.66 12.69
C GLU A 74 13.55 -19.00 13.84
N HIS A 75 14.14 -19.79 14.73
CA HIS A 75 14.93 -19.24 15.84
C HIS A 75 16.13 -18.43 15.33
N VAL A 76 16.69 -18.73 14.15
CA VAL A 76 17.80 -17.99 13.55
C VAL A 76 17.48 -16.51 13.32
N THR A 77 16.20 -16.17 13.28
CA THR A 77 15.76 -14.77 13.16
C THR A 77 15.86 -13.98 14.46
N GLY A 78 15.98 -14.62 15.62
CA GLY A 78 15.83 -13.99 16.94
C GLY A 78 14.41 -13.51 17.25
N LEU A 79 13.43 -13.83 16.41
CA LEU A 79 12.02 -13.42 16.55
C LEU A 79 11.12 -14.57 17.04
N ALA A 80 11.61 -15.81 17.08
CA ALA A 80 10.90 -16.99 17.61
C ALA A 80 11.57 -17.53 18.88
N LEU A 81 10.76 -17.90 19.87
CA LEU A 81 11.18 -18.40 21.18
C LEU A 81 10.40 -19.66 21.55
N ASP A 82 11.09 -20.63 22.14
CA ASP A 82 10.42 -21.69 22.89
C ASP A 82 10.34 -21.26 24.35
N ILE A 83 9.14 -21.22 24.91
CA ILE A 83 8.91 -20.83 26.31
C ILE A 83 8.64 -22.03 27.21
N SER A 84 9.43 -22.16 28.28
CA SER A 84 9.27 -23.18 29.31
C SER A 84 8.49 -22.65 30.51
N ILE A 85 7.77 -23.53 31.20
CA ILE A 85 7.00 -23.21 32.40
C ILE A 85 7.78 -23.66 33.64
N TYR A 86 7.86 -22.80 34.66
CA TYR A 86 8.39 -23.17 35.96
C TYR A 86 7.34 -23.93 36.79
N SER A 87 7.65 -25.16 37.17
CA SER A 87 6.79 -26.02 38.01
C SER A 87 7.68 -26.99 38.77
N GLU A 88 7.27 -27.43 39.95
CA GLU A 88 8.02 -28.45 40.73
C GLU A 88 9.49 -28.06 40.91
N GLU A 89 9.70 -26.82 41.35
CA GLU A 89 11.01 -26.23 41.69
C GLU A 89 11.99 -26.07 40.50
N SER A 90 11.58 -26.37 39.26
CA SER A 90 12.44 -26.28 38.08
C SER A 90 11.68 -25.82 36.82
N PHE A 91 12.41 -25.39 35.78
CA PHE A 91 11.82 -25.17 34.46
C PHE A 91 11.63 -26.52 33.76
N GLN A 92 10.42 -26.75 33.28
CA GLN A 92 10.03 -27.98 32.60
C GLN A 92 10.39 -27.89 31.12
N LYS A 93 10.82 -29.01 30.53
CA LYS A 93 11.12 -29.03 29.11
C LYS A 93 9.86 -28.84 28.29
N CYS A 94 9.98 -28.12 27.18
CA CYS A 94 8.90 -27.82 26.25
C CYS A 94 8.21 -29.08 25.70
N ASP A 95 8.95 -30.18 25.48
CA ASP A 95 8.41 -31.43 24.92
C ASP A 95 7.58 -32.26 25.92
N ASP A 96 7.58 -31.92 27.21
CA ASP A 96 6.76 -32.55 28.26
C ASP A 96 5.34 -31.94 28.38
N TYR A 97 4.91 -31.13 27.41
CA TYR A 97 3.60 -30.46 27.39
C TYR A 97 2.37 -31.39 27.41
N LEU A 98 2.55 -32.70 27.18
CA LEU A 98 1.46 -33.69 27.27
C LEU A 98 0.88 -33.80 28.68
N ASN A 99 1.58 -33.29 29.70
CA ASN A 99 0.99 -33.08 31.02
C ASN A 99 -0.16 -32.05 30.93
N PRO A 100 -1.41 -32.42 31.29
CA PRO A 100 -2.57 -31.52 31.19
C PRO A 100 -2.38 -30.18 31.91
N LYS A 101 -1.62 -30.15 33.00
CA LYS A 101 -1.31 -28.93 33.77
C LYS A 101 -0.55 -27.91 32.92
N TYR A 102 0.45 -28.35 32.16
CA TYR A 102 1.27 -27.49 31.30
C TYR A 102 0.48 -27.06 30.07
N LEU A 103 -0.28 -27.98 29.47
CA LEU A 103 -1.14 -27.67 28.33
C LEU A 103 -2.15 -26.55 28.67
N ASN A 104 -2.86 -26.67 29.79
CA ASN A 104 -3.80 -25.64 30.24
C ASN A 104 -3.12 -24.28 30.49
N THR A 105 -1.87 -24.31 30.94
CA THR A 105 -1.09 -23.09 31.18
C THR A 105 -0.70 -22.42 29.86
N TYR A 106 -0.27 -23.19 28.86
CA TYR A 106 -0.02 -22.65 27.52
C TYR A 106 -1.30 -22.09 26.88
N GLU A 107 -2.42 -22.80 26.97
CA GLU A 107 -3.71 -22.32 26.44
C GLU A 107 -4.18 -21.03 27.14
N PHE A 108 -3.85 -20.84 28.42
CA PHE A 108 -4.06 -19.56 29.11
C PHE A 108 -3.15 -18.46 28.53
N ILE A 109 -1.86 -18.74 28.34
CA ILE A 109 -0.88 -17.79 27.78
C ILE A 109 -1.29 -17.36 26.37
N HIS A 110 -1.77 -18.28 25.52
CA HIS A 110 -2.16 -18.02 24.13
C HIS A 110 -3.15 -16.86 24.00
N ARG A 111 -4.07 -16.70 24.96
CA ARG A 111 -5.09 -15.64 24.98
C ARG A 111 -4.51 -14.23 25.06
N TYR A 112 -3.27 -14.10 25.53
CA TYR A 112 -2.61 -12.82 25.75
C TYR A 112 -1.46 -12.55 24.79
N LEU A 113 -1.03 -13.55 24.00
CA LEU A 113 0.14 -13.40 23.13
C LEU A 113 0.04 -12.16 22.22
N LYS A 114 -1.13 -11.90 21.63
CA LYS A 114 -1.35 -10.76 20.74
C LYS A 114 -1.12 -9.39 21.39
N ASP A 115 -1.43 -9.26 22.68
CA ASP A 115 -1.30 -8.01 23.43
C ASP A 115 0.16 -7.61 23.60
N TYR A 116 1.06 -8.60 23.53
CA TYR A 116 2.51 -8.43 23.58
C TYR A 116 3.16 -8.58 22.19
N GLY A 117 2.38 -8.83 21.14
CA GLY A 117 2.87 -8.93 19.76
C GLY A 117 3.41 -10.29 19.36
N PHE A 118 3.07 -11.33 20.11
CA PHE A 118 3.35 -12.73 19.79
C PHE A 118 2.14 -13.42 19.16
N ILE A 119 2.42 -14.44 18.35
CA ILE A 119 1.45 -15.44 17.91
C ILE A 119 1.91 -16.82 18.39
N LEU A 120 0.96 -17.74 18.53
CA LEU A 120 1.26 -19.16 18.56
C LEU A 120 1.67 -19.58 17.15
N ARG A 121 2.89 -20.07 16.98
CA ARG A 121 3.45 -20.27 15.63
C ARG A 121 2.88 -21.50 14.92
N TYR A 122 2.65 -22.56 15.68
CA TYR A 122 2.16 -23.85 15.19
C TYR A 122 0.87 -24.24 15.93
N PRO A 123 -0.28 -23.65 15.55
CA PRO A 123 -1.58 -23.96 16.15
C PRO A 123 -2.12 -25.34 15.71
N ARG A 124 -3.04 -25.90 16.51
CA ARG A 124 -3.74 -27.16 16.19
C ARG A 124 -4.52 -27.02 14.89
N GLU A 125 -4.69 -28.14 14.18
CA GLU A 125 -5.51 -28.26 12.95
C GLU A 125 -4.96 -27.49 11.73
N LYS A 126 -3.80 -26.86 11.86
CA LYS A 126 -3.12 -26.09 10.81
C LYS A 126 -1.82 -26.77 10.32
N GLU A 127 -1.58 -28.02 10.70
CA GLU A 127 -0.34 -28.77 10.42
C GLU A 127 -0.11 -28.98 8.92
N LYS A 128 -1.18 -28.99 8.10
CA LYS A 128 -1.07 -29.03 6.64
C LYS A 128 -0.52 -27.74 6.03
N ILE A 129 -0.68 -26.62 6.74
CA ILE A 129 -0.31 -25.27 6.27
C ILE A 129 1.06 -24.89 6.80
N THR A 130 1.39 -25.23 8.06
CA THR A 130 2.66 -24.89 8.72
C THR A 130 3.78 -25.93 8.51
N PRO A 131 3.56 -27.00 7.76
CA PRO A 131 4.19 -28.33 7.94
C PRO A 131 4.71 -28.78 9.33
N HIS A 132 4.26 -28.19 10.44
CA HIS A 132 4.76 -28.51 11.78
C HIS A 132 3.63 -29.03 12.67
N LYS A 133 3.97 -29.92 13.62
CA LYS A 133 3.02 -30.37 14.65
C LYS A 133 2.66 -29.21 15.57
N TYR A 134 1.56 -29.35 16.31
CA TYR A 134 1.20 -28.43 17.37
C TYR A 134 2.32 -28.31 18.42
N GLU A 135 2.82 -27.09 18.64
CA GLU A 135 3.87 -26.77 19.61
C GLU A 135 3.42 -25.61 20.51
N PRO A 136 2.71 -25.89 21.63
CA PRO A 136 2.13 -24.87 22.49
C PRO A 136 3.13 -23.88 23.09
N TRP A 137 4.40 -24.24 23.16
CA TRP A 137 5.49 -23.44 23.69
C TRP A 137 6.14 -22.51 22.65
N HIS A 138 5.92 -22.75 21.35
CA HIS A 138 6.62 -22.04 20.30
C HIS A 138 5.89 -20.75 19.94
N ILE A 139 6.44 -19.63 20.40
CA ILE A 139 5.87 -18.29 20.18
C ILE A 139 6.70 -17.48 19.21
N ARG A 140 6.02 -16.70 18.38
CA ARG A 140 6.64 -15.91 17.31
C ARG A 140 6.27 -14.45 17.43
N TYR A 141 7.25 -13.56 17.56
CA TYR A 141 7.02 -12.13 17.57
C TYR A 141 6.82 -11.59 16.15
N VAL A 142 5.66 -10.97 15.92
CA VAL A 142 5.25 -10.34 14.66
C VAL A 142 4.86 -8.87 14.83
N GLY A 143 4.90 -8.38 16.07
CA GLY A 143 4.41 -7.06 16.48
C GLY A 143 2.92 -7.06 16.81
N LYS A 144 2.50 -6.20 17.75
CA LYS A 144 1.13 -6.17 18.31
C LYS A 144 0.02 -6.15 17.26
N ARG A 145 0.18 -5.31 16.24
CA ARG A 145 -0.80 -5.17 15.17
C ARG A 145 -0.99 -6.46 14.38
N THR A 146 0.11 -7.01 13.87
CA THR A 146 0.10 -8.25 13.07
C THR A 146 -0.46 -9.39 13.90
N ALA A 147 -0.04 -9.50 15.16
CA ALA A 147 -0.51 -10.54 16.07
C ALA A 147 -2.02 -10.44 16.31
N ALA A 148 -2.56 -9.23 16.49
CA ALA A 148 -4.00 -9.01 16.61
C ALA A 148 -4.76 -9.46 15.36
N ILE A 149 -4.28 -9.13 14.15
CA ILE A 149 -4.91 -9.56 12.90
C ILE A 149 -4.90 -11.09 12.77
N ILE A 150 -3.76 -11.72 13.05
CA ILE A 150 -3.61 -13.19 12.98
C ILE A 150 -4.57 -13.87 13.96
N ASP A 151 -4.65 -13.38 15.19
CA ASP A 151 -5.53 -13.91 16.23
C ASP A 151 -7.02 -13.72 15.90
N GLU A 152 -7.44 -12.50 15.55
CA GLU A 152 -8.83 -12.16 15.25
C GLU A 152 -9.40 -12.94 14.06
N ASN A 153 -8.54 -13.34 13.11
CA ASN A 153 -8.92 -14.07 11.91
C ASN A 153 -8.54 -15.56 11.94
N ASN A 154 -8.02 -16.08 13.06
CA ASN A 154 -7.56 -17.47 13.22
C ASN A 154 -6.62 -17.94 12.08
N LEU A 155 -5.62 -17.12 11.76
CA LEU A 155 -4.66 -17.35 10.69
C LEU A 155 -3.38 -18.02 11.20
N THR A 156 -2.64 -18.71 10.33
CA THR A 156 -1.21 -18.99 10.53
C THR A 156 -0.36 -17.84 10.00
N LEU A 157 0.95 -17.86 10.31
CA LEU A 157 1.89 -16.91 9.70
C LEU A 157 1.97 -17.08 8.18
N GLU A 158 1.83 -18.31 7.65
CA GLU A 158 1.80 -18.61 6.22
C GLU A 158 0.56 -18.03 5.55
N GLU A 159 -0.63 -18.25 6.12
CA GLU A 159 -1.88 -17.67 5.60
C GLU A 159 -1.80 -16.15 5.62
N TYR A 160 -1.29 -15.59 6.72
CA TYR A 160 -1.05 -14.15 6.81
C TYR A 160 -0.02 -13.68 5.77
N TYR A 161 1.11 -14.36 5.61
CA TYR A 161 2.15 -13.97 4.66
C TYR A 161 1.62 -13.98 3.22
N ASN A 162 0.86 -15.00 2.85
CA ASN A 162 0.28 -15.14 1.52
C ASN A 162 -0.82 -14.09 1.25
N ASN A 163 -1.64 -13.78 2.26
CA ASN A 163 -2.76 -12.83 2.11
C ASN A 163 -2.31 -11.35 2.23
N TYR A 164 -1.28 -11.06 3.03
CA TYR A 164 -0.92 -9.70 3.45
C TYR A 164 0.43 -9.21 2.89
N ASN A 165 1.12 -10.01 2.08
CA ASN A 165 2.18 -9.56 1.16
C ASN A 165 1.60 -9.19 -0.22
N LEU A 166 0.40 -8.60 -0.21
CA LEU A 166 -0.43 -8.34 -1.37
C LEU A 166 0.23 -7.29 -2.28
N ASN A 167 0.57 -7.72 -3.49
CA ASN A 167 1.12 -6.87 -4.54
C ASN A 167 0.07 -6.72 -5.64
N GLY A 168 -0.32 -5.49 -5.93
CA GLY A 168 -1.41 -5.28 -6.87
C GLY A 168 -1.79 -3.82 -7.06
N VAL A 169 -2.91 -3.61 -7.74
CA VAL A 169 -3.57 -2.32 -7.90
C VAL A 169 -4.98 -2.41 -7.36
N LEU A 170 -5.36 -1.43 -6.54
CA LEU A 170 -6.70 -1.30 -6.01
C LEU A 170 -7.32 0.00 -6.56
N VAL A 171 -8.55 -0.08 -7.05
CA VAL A 171 -9.27 1.08 -7.59
C VAL A 171 -10.32 1.49 -6.56
N ILE A 172 -10.11 2.63 -5.90
CA ILE A 172 -11.00 3.14 -4.86
C ILE A 172 -11.87 4.28 -5.39
N ASN A 173 -13.16 4.28 -5.09
CA ASN A 173 -14.01 5.45 -5.17
C ASN A 173 -13.76 6.32 -3.94
N LYS A 174 -12.95 7.37 -4.09
CA LYS A 174 -12.59 8.27 -2.99
C LYS A 174 -13.79 9.15 -2.61
N ASP A 175 -14.10 9.20 -1.32
CA ASP A 175 -15.08 10.12 -0.75
C ASP A 175 -14.59 11.58 -0.65
N LYS A 176 -15.56 12.48 -0.48
CA LYS A 176 -15.29 13.93 -0.30
C LYS A 176 -14.63 14.17 1.06
N ASN A 177 -13.93 15.30 1.20
CA ASN A 177 -13.28 15.76 2.43
C ASN A 177 -12.08 14.92 2.90
N MET A 178 -11.45 14.16 2.00
CA MET A 178 -10.25 13.38 2.28
C MET A 178 -9.18 13.62 1.24
N THR A 179 -7.91 13.72 1.64
CA THR A 179 -6.82 13.75 0.68
C THR A 179 -6.61 12.36 0.06
N SER A 180 -5.95 12.31 -1.11
CA SER A 180 -5.54 11.02 -1.69
C SER A 180 -4.56 10.24 -0.80
N ARG A 181 -3.82 10.93 0.08
CA ARG A 181 -2.91 10.29 1.03
C ARG A 181 -3.68 9.62 2.16
N ASP A 182 -4.72 10.28 2.68
CA ASP A 182 -5.56 9.71 3.74
C ASP A 182 -6.18 8.38 3.29
N VAL A 183 -6.65 8.31 2.04
CA VAL A 183 -7.15 7.05 1.45
C VAL A 183 -6.07 5.99 1.42
N ALA A 184 -4.86 6.31 0.94
CA ALA A 184 -3.74 5.37 0.91
C ALA A 184 -3.36 4.88 2.32
N ASP A 185 -3.45 5.74 3.34
CA ASP A 185 -3.21 5.38 4.74
C ASP A 185 -4.30 4.48 5.31
N ILE A 186 -5.57 4.73 4.95
CA ILE A 186 -6.67 3.83 5.31
C ILE A 186 -6.45 2.46 4.68
N VAL A 187 -6.16 2.38 3.38
CA VAL A 187 -5.91 1.11 2.68
C VAL A 187 -4.71 0.38 3.26
N SER A 188 -3.60 1.09 3.49
CA SER A 188 -2.41 0.54 4.14
C SER A 188 -2.73 -0.05 5.51
N LYS A 189 -3.58 0.62 6.28
CA LYS A 189 -4.02 0.11 7.59
C LYS A 189 -4.96 -1.08 7.43
N THR A 190 -6.04 -0.97 6.67
CA THR A 190 -7.05 -2.02 6.57
C THR A 190 -6.47 -3.32 6.03
N LEU A 191 -5.57 -3.23 5.03
CA LEU A 191 -4.94 -4.40 4.42
C LEU A 191 -3.58 -4.75 5.05
N ASP A 192 -3.16 -4.04 6.09
CA ASP A 192 -1.85 -4.20 6.74
C ASP A 192 -0.64 -4.23 5.77
N ILE A 193 -0.71 -3.42 4.71
CA ILE A 193 0.32 -3.31 3.66
C ILE A 193 1.23 -2.13 3.97
N SER A 194 2.54 -2.38 4.05
CA SER A 194 3.54 -1.36 4.42
C SER A 194 3.75 -0.28 3.35
N LYS A 195 3.49 -0.61 2.08
CA LYS A 195 3.79 0.27 0.95
C LYS A 195 2.56 0.47 0.06
N VAL A 196 1.93 1.63 0.18
CA VAL A 196 0.80 2.04 -0.67
C VAL A 196 1.13 3.37 -1.34
N GLY A 197 0.95 3.42 -2.66
CA GLY A 197 1.10 4.62 -3.49
C GLY A 197 -0.21 4.93 -4.24
N HIS A 198 -0.29 6.10 -4.87
CA HIS A 198 -1.39 6.46 -5.75
C HIS A 198 -0.86 7.03 -7.07
N THR A 199 -1.59 6.83 -8.18
CA THR A 199 -1.11 7.19 -9.54
C THR A 199 -1.73 8.48 -10.10
N GLY A 200 -2.41 9.25 -9.24
CA GLY A 200 -2.88 10.59 -9.58
C GLY A 200 -3.72 11.20 -8.47
N THR A 201 -3.24 12.30 -7.88
CA THR A 201 -3.91 13.00 -6.77
C THR A 201 -5.28 13.53 -7.19
N LEU A 202 -6.26 13.35 -6.31
CA LEU A 202 -7.52 14.08 -6.26
C LEU A 202 -7.49 15.09 -5.12
N ASP A 203 -7.99 16.30 -5.39
CA ASP A 203 -8.18 17.34 -4.38
C ASP A 203 -9.15 16.87 -3.28
N PRO A 204 -9.10 17.42 -2.05
CA PRO A 204 -9.96 16.99 -0.96
C PRO A 204 -11.45 17.07 -1.27
N LEU A 205 -11.90 18.12 -1.98
CA LEU A 205 -13.31 18.26 -2.38
C LEU A 205 -13.73 17.28 -3.48
N ALA A 206 -12.77 16.70 -4.21
CA ALA A 206 -13.07 15.86 -5.35
C ALA A 206 -13.40 14.43 -4.90
N THR A 207 -14.27 13.75 -5.64
CA THR A 207 -14.65 12.34 -5.43
C THR A 207 -14.26 11.48 -6.63
N GLY A 208 -14.44 10.17 -6.53
CA GLY A 208 -14.32 9.26 -7.66
C GLY A 208 -13.02 8.47 -7.70
N VAL A 209 -12.70 7.95 -8.89
CA VAL A 209 -11.66 6.95 -9.12
C VAL A 209 -10.31 7.40 -8.58
N LEU A 210 -9.72 6.65 -7.64
CA LEU A 210 -8.36 6.78 -7.14
C LEU A 210 -7.65 5.44 -7.27
N VAL A 211 -6.68 5.37 -8.17
CA VAL A 211 -5.90 4.15 -8.42
C VAL A 211 -4.73 4.09 -7.45
N LEU A 212 -4.74 3.07 -6.60
CA LEU A 212 -3.72 2.79 -5.60
C LEU A 212 -2.84 1.62 -6.04
N THR A 213 -1.54 1.73 -5.78
CA THR A 213 -0.56 0.66 -5.99
C THR A 213 -0.14 0.08 -4.65
N LEU A 214 -0.13 -1.24 -4.54
CA LEU A 214 0.12 -1.99 -3.31
C LEU A 214 1.46 -2.74 -3.40
N GLY A 215 2.24 -2.73 -2.32
CA GLY A 215 3.49 -3.48 -2.21
C GLY A 215 4.50 -3.14 -3.30
N SER A 216 5.03 -4.17 -3.96
CA SER A 216 5.99 -4.06 -5.05
C SER A 216 5.45 -3.30 -6.27
N TYR A 217 4.12 -3.33 -6.50
CA TYR A 217 3.48 -2.67 -7.65
C TYR A 217 3.53 -1.15 -7.56
N THR A 218 3.92 -0.59 -6.41
CA THR A 218 4.29 0.83 -6.34
C THR A 218 5.39 1.22 -7.33
N LYS A 219 6.25 0.28 -7.76
CA LYS A 219 7.24 0.48 -8.84
C LYS A 219 6.60 0.68 -10.23
N LEU A 220 5.36 0.25 -10.41
CA LEU A 220 4.55 0.39 -11.62
C LEU A 220 3.77 1.71 -11.68
N SER A 221 3.84 2.55 -10.65
CA SER A 221 3.02 3.78 -10.57
C SER A 221 3.17 4.67 -11.80
N GLU A 222 4.37 4.78 -12.36
CA GLU A 222 4.62 5.53 -13.59
C GLU A 222 3.89 4.95 -14.80
N CYS A 223 3.95 3.62 -14.97
CA CYS A 223 3.29 2.89 -16.06
C CYS A 223 1.77 3.02 -15.99
N LEU A 224 1.23 3.11 -14.77
CA LEU A 224 -0.20 3.18 -14.48
C LEU A 224 -0.73 4.63 -14.41
N THR A 225 0.17 5.62 -14.41
CA THR A 225 -0.22 7.03 -14.45
C THR A 225 -0.78 7.31 -15.83
N SER A 226 -2.11 7.28 -15.94
CA SER A 226 -2.77 7.46 -17.22
C SER A 226 -2.55 8.88 -17.79
N LEU A 227 -2.40 8.90 -19.11
CA LEU A 227 -2.38 10.11 -19.91
C LEU A 227 -3.76 10.77 -20.00
N ASP A 228 -4.85 10.03 -19.77
CA ASP A 228 -6.22 10.54 -19.93
C ASP A 228 -7.06 10.33 -18.68
N LYS A 229 -7.88 11.33 -18.38
CA LYS A 229 -8.82 11.30 -17.24
C LYS A 229 -10.14 11.93 -17.65
N GLU A 230 -11.21 11.41 -17.07
CA GLU A 230 -12.56 11.97 -17.24
C GLU A 230 -13.09 12.52 -15.93
N TYR A 231 -13.76 13.65 -16.04
CA TYR A 231 -14.33 14.36 -14.92
C TYR A 231 -15.75 14.83 -15.22
N ILE A 232 -16.56 14.90 -14.17
CA ILE A 232 -17.77 15.71 -14.11
C ILE A 232 -17.48 16.83 -13.11
N ALA A 233 -17.67 18.07 -13.52
CA ALA A 233 -17.40 19.26 -12.71
C ALA A 233 -18.65 20.11 -12.60
N GLU A 234 -18.98 20.52 -11.38
CA GLU A 234 -20.03 21.49 -11.08
C GLU A 234 -19.39 22.85 -10.82
N VAL A 235 -20.01 23.88 -11.37
CA VAL A 235 -19.49 25.25 -11.40
C VAL A 235 -20.56 26.21 -10.93
N LYS A 236 -20.18 27.11 -10.02
CA LYS A 236 -20.98 28.27 -9.62
C LYS A 236 -20.47 29.51 -10.34
N ALA A 237 -21.39 30.27 -10.91
CA ALA A 237 -21.12 31.56 -11.54
C ALA A 237 -21.30 32.72 -10.55
N GLY A 238 -20.66 33.84 -10.85
CA GLY A 238 -20.73 35.07 -10.08
C GLY A 238 -19.81 35.13 -8.86
N ILE A 239 -18.97 34.13 -8.61
CA ILE A 239 -17.99 34.16 -7.51
C ILE A 239 -16.62 33.68 -7.97
N LYS A 240 -15.57 34.22 -7.34
CA LYS A 240 -14.19 33.81 -7.48
C LYS A 240 -13.56 33.60 -6.11
N THR A 241 -12.83 32.51 -5.95
CA THR A 241 -12.12 32.18 -4.71
C THR A 241 -10.61 32.12 -4.92
N ASP A 242 -9.86 32.24 -3.82
CA ASP A 242 -8.39 32.12 -3.80
C ASP A 242 -7.86 30.73 -4.20
N THR A 243 -8.65 29.67 -3.98
CA THR A 243 -8.32 28.28 -4.36
C THR A 243 -8.88 27.85 -5.72
N LEU A 244 -9.72 28.68 -6.35
CA LEU A 244 -10.52 28.37 -7.55
C LEU A 244 -11.57 27.27 -7.34
N ASP A 245 -11.86 26.94 -6.08
CA ASP A 245 -12.92 26.04 -5.67
C ASP A 245 -13.65 26.58 -4.43
N ILE A 246 -14.79 25.97 -4.09
CA ILE A 246 -15.65 26.42 -3.00
C ILE A 246 -15.04 26.26 -1.60
N SER A 247 -13.87 25.63 -1.47
CA SER A 247 -13.18 25.51 -0.17
C SER A 247 -12.31 26.74 0.16
N GLY A 248 -12.09 27.63 -0.80
CA GLY A 248 -11.35 28.86 -0.64
C GLY A 248 -12.17 30.03 -0.12
N ASN A 249 -11.50 31.12 0.21
CA ASN A 249 -12.15 32.37 0.55
C ASN A 249 -12.62 33.08 -0.70
N ILE A 250 -13.81 33.67 -0.65
CA ILE A 250 -14.32 34.50 -1.73
C ILE A 250 -13.49 35.79 -1.79
N ILE A 251 -12.95 36.09 -2.97
CA ILE A 251 -12.13 37.28 -3.23
C ILE A 251 -12.82 38.27 -4.16
N GLU A 252 -13.85 37.83 -4.89
CA GLU A 252 -14.60 38.64 -5.83
C GLU A 252 -15.98 38.02 -6.05
N GLU A 253 -17.02 38.86 -6.13
CA GLU A 253 -18.39 38.45 -6.44
C GLU A 253 -19.02 39.43 -7.44
N CYS A 254 -19.87 38.90 -8.33
CA CYS A 254 -20.67 39.68 -9.25
C CYS A 254 -22.03 38.99 -9.44
N SER A 255 -23.12 39.72 -9.23
CA SER A 255 -24.49 39.22 -9.44
C SER A 255 -25.02 39.45 -10.86
N ASP A 256 -24.41 40.38 -11.61
CA ASP A 256 -24.78 40.68 -13.00
C ASP A 256 -23.82 39.97 -13.97
N PHE A 257 -24.23 38.80 -14.45
CA PHE A 257 -23.48 38.01 -15.42
C PHE A 257 -24.41 37.27 -16.37
N SER A 258 -23.87 36.85 -17.53
CA SER A 258 -24.63 36.09 -18.52
C SER A 258 -23.89 34.83 -18.95
N LEU A 259 -24.57 33.70 -18.87
CA LEU A 259 -24.09 32.41 -19.38
C LEU A 259 -24.61 32.12 -20.81
N ALA A 260 -25.08 33.12 -21.54
CA ALA A 260 -25.69 32.93 -22.87
C ALA A 260 -24.73 32.26 -23.87
N ARG A 261 -23.43 32.58 -23.81
CA ARG A 261 -22.39 32.04 -24.70
C ARG A 261 -21.70 30.77 -24.17
N LEU A 262 -22.21 30.16 -23.11
CA LEU A 262 -21.54 29.05 -22.42
C LEU A 262 -21.21 27.89 -23.37
N GLU A 263 -22.17 27.42 -24.16
CA GLU A 263 -21.97 26.27 -25.04
C GLU A 263 -20.91 26.53 -26.12
N GLU A 264 -20.94 27.71 -26.74
CA GLU A 264 -19.94 28.18 -27.71
C GLU A 264 -18.54 28.19 -27.07
N VAL A 265 -18.41 28.80 -25.89
CA VAL A 265 -17.13 28.88 -25.18
C VAL A 265 -16.63 27.51 -24.79
N LEU A 266 -17.47 26.64 -24.21
CA LEU A 266 -17.08 25.28 -23.86
C LEU A 266 -16.54 24.54 -25.08
N LYS A 267 -17.22 24.62 -26.22
CA LYS A 267 -16.78 23.96 -27.46
C LYS A 267 -15.40 24.47 -27.92
N SER A 268 -15.13 25.76 -27.75
CA SER A 268 -13.82 26.36 -28.07
C SER A 268 -12.65 25.87 -27.21
N PHE A 269 -12.94 25.18 -26.09
CA PHE A 269 -11.93 24.59 -25.22
C PHE A 269 -11.50 23.19 -25.64
N GLU A 270 -12.13 22.55 -26.63
CA GLU A 270 -11.65 21.29 -27.24
C GLU A 270 -10.36 21.51 -28.05
N LYS A 271 -9.27 21.83 -27.35
CA LYS A 271 -7.98 22.25 -27.92
C LYS A 271 -6.81 21.86 -27.01
N THR A 272 -5.61 22.03 -27.55
CA THR A 272 -4.36 22.05 -26.79
C THR A 272 -3.97 23.49 -26.48
N TYR A 273 -3.60 23.78 -25.23
CA TYR A 273 -3.16 25.12 -24.83
C TYR A 273 -2.24 25.09 -23.60
N TYR A 274 -1.56 26.21 -23.34
CA TYR A 274 -0.74 26.39 -22.15
C TYR A 274 -1.59 26.88 -20.98
N GLN A 275 -1.93 25.96 -20.07
CA GLN A 275 -2.69 26.25 -18.86
C GLN A 275 -1.76 26.68 -17.72
N GLU A 276 -2.06 27.80 -17.08
CA GLU A 276 -1.40 28.19 -15.84
C GLU A 276 -1.89 27.34 -14.67
N VAL A 277 -0.94 26.74 -13.94
CA VAL A 277 -1.25 25.87 -12.79
C VAL A 277 -1.82 26.70 -11.63
N PRO A 278 -2.75 26.15 -10.82
CA PRO A 278 -3.30 26.89 -9.69
C PRO A 278 -2.23 27.06 -8.59
N LYS A 279 -2.33 28.17 -7.84
CA LYS A 279 -1.47 28.47 -6.67
C LYS A 279 -1.47 27.31 -5.67
N TYR A 280 -2.64 26.75 -5.39
CA TYR A 280 -2.79 25.57 -4.53
C TYR A 280 -2.61 24.26 -5.31
N SER A 281 -1.34 23.96 -5.66
CA SER A 281 -0.96 22.71 -6.33
C SER A 281 0.34 22.12 -5.79
N ALA A 282 0.57 20.82 -6.08
CA ALA A 282 1.77 20.10 -5.66
C ALA A 282 2.98 20.29 -6.60
N VAL A 283 2.87 21.17 -7.61
CA VAL A 283 3.99 21.48 -8.52
C VAL A 283 5.11 22.12 -7.71
N LYS A 284 6.36 21.71 -7.96
CA LYS A 284 7.52 22.28 -7.30
C LYS A 284 8.11 23.43 -8.11
N VAL A 285 8.40 24.53 -7.43
CA VAL A 285 9.19 25.66 -7.93
C VAL A 285 10.32 25.88 -6.93
N ASN A 286 11.56 25.92 -7.41
CA ASN A 286 12.76 26.07 -6.56
C ASN A 286 12.82 25.08 -5.38
N GLY A 287 12.40 23.84 -5.61
CA GLY A 287 12.45 22.75 -4.63
C GLY A 287 11.25 22.64 -3.66
N LYS A 288 10.44 23.71 -3.50
CA LYS A 288 9.24 23.72 -2.64
C LYS A 288 7.95 23.65 -3.47
N LYS A 289 6.86 23.15 -2.89
CA LYS A 289 5.57 23.03 -3.61
C LYS A 289 4.82 24.36 -3.65
N LEU A 290 4.07 24.64 -4.72
CA LEU A 290 3.32 25.90 -4.87
C LEU A 290 2.35 26.19 -3.70
N TYR A 291 1.65 25.17 -3.19
CA TYR A 291 0.77 25.38 -2.02
C TYR A 291 1.54 25.81 -0.75
N GLU A 292 2.83 25.49 -0.63
CA GLU A 292 3.66 25.88 0.53
C GLU A 292 3.95 27.39 0.47
N TYR A 293 4.20 27.92 -0.73
CA TYR A 293 4.33 29.37 -0.95
C TYR A 293 3.00 30.10 -0.72
N ALA A 294 1.89 29.56 -1.22
CA ALA A 294 0.56 30.15 -1.04
C ALA A 294 0.18 30.28 0.44
N ARG A 295 0.47 29.26 1.26
CA ARG A 295 0.23 29.30 2.73
C ARG A 295 1.10 30.32 3.47
N GLN A 296 2.24 30.69 2.89
CA GLN A 296 3.15 31.71 3.43
C GLN A 296 2.87 33.10 2.85
N ASN A 297 1.84 33.25 2.00
CA ASN A 297 1.55 34.48 1.24
C ASN A 297 2.77 34.96 0.42
N ILE A 298 3.59 34.03 -0.07
CA ILE A 298 4.74 34.35 -0.91
C ILE A 298 4.32 34.20 -2.37
N GLU A 299 4.42 35.30 -3.13
CA GLU A 299 4.16 35.26 -4.57
C GLU A 299 5.34 34.64 -5.32
N VAL A 300 5.01 33.72 -6.22
CA VAL A 300 5.96 33.08 -7.12
C VAL A 300 5.33 32.99 -8.51
N PRO A 301 6.11 33.17 -9.60
CA PRO A 301 5.61 32.98 -10.95
C PRO A 301 5.02 31.58 -11.12
N LEU A 302 3.78 31.51 -11.61
CA LEU A 302 3.10 30.23 -11.82
C LEU A 302 3.54 29.63 -13.16
N PRO A 303 4.07 28.39 -13.17
CA PRO A 303 4.46 27.74 -14.41
C PRO A 303 3.24 27.40 -15.25
N LYS A 304 3.37 27.49 -16.57
CA LYS A 304 2.36 27.01 -17.51
C LYS A 304 2.70 25.60 -17.98
N LYS A 305 1.68 24.79 -18.24
CA LYS A 305 1.82 23.44 -18.79
C LYS A 305 0.95 23.29 -20.01
N GLU A 306 1.48 22.65 -21.03
CA GLU A 306 0.67 22.24 -22.17
C GLU A 306 -0.32 21.15 -21.73
N VAL A 307 -1.60 21.38 -22.00
CA VAL A 307 -2.70 20.48 -21.69
C VAL A 307 -3.61 20.36 -22.89
N THR A 308 -4.36 19.27 -22.98
CA THR A 308 -5.32 19.02 -24.05
C THR A 308 -6.66 18.67 -23.44
N ILE A 309 -7.70 19.42 -23.79
CA ILE A 309 -9.08 19.05 -23.52
C ILE A 309 -9.57 18.30 -24.75
N LYS A 310 -9.73 16.98 -24.63
CA LYS A 310 -10.09 16.12 -25.75
C LYS A 310 -11.57 16.23 -26.10
N SER A 311 -12.41 16.40 -25.09
CA SER A 311 -13.84 16.60 -25.23
C SER A 311 -14.38 17.35 -24.03
N ILE A 312 -15.38 18.20 -24.24
CA ILE A 312 -16.11 18.86 -23.16
C ILE A 312 -17.58 19.02 -23.54
N LYS A 313 -18.47 18.62 -22.64
CA LYS A 313 -19.91 18.59 -22.90
C LYS A 313 -20.67 19.17 -21.71
N LEU A 314 -21.54 20.14 -21.98
CA LEU A 314 -22.49 20.65 -21.01
C LEU A 314 -23.50 19.56 -20.63
N LEU A 315 -23.75 19.39 -19.34
CA LEU A 315 -24.72 18.42 -18.81
C LEU A 315 -25.97 19.13 -18.31
N THR A 316 -25.80 20.14 -17.48
CA THR A 316 -26.89 20.96 -16.92
C THR A 316 -26.43 22.41 -16.82
N LYS A 317 -27.39 23.34 -16.84
CA LYS A 317 -27.18 24.77 -16.67
C LYS A 317 -28.44 25.39 -16.07
N ASP A 318 -28.23 26.37 -15.19
CA ASP A 318 -29.25 27.31 -14.73
C ASP A 318 -28.64 28.72 -14.66
N ASP A 319 -29.36 29.67 -14.05
CA ASP A 319 -28.91 31.07 -13.93
C ASP A 319 -27.77 31.26 -12.93
N THR A 320 -27.50 30.27 -12.08
CA THR A 320 -26.50 30.33 -11.00
C THR A 320 -25.23 29.55 -11.30
N GLY A 321 -25.25 28.67 -12.31
CA GLY A 321 -24.13 27.79 -12.61
C GLY A 321 -24.42 26.74 -13.67
N PHE A 322 -23.50 25.79 -13.76
CA PHE A 322 -23.59 24.70 -14.74
C PHE A 322 -22.76 23.49 -14.33
N THR A 323 -23.05 22.34 -14.95
CA THR A 323 -22.27 21.11 -14.84
C THR A 323 -21.79 20.69 -16.21
N PHE A 324 -20.52 20.29 -16.32
CA PHE A 324 -19.98 19.72 -17.56
C PHE A 324 -19.20 18.43 -17.30
N SER A 325 -19.16 17.57 -18.31
CA SER A 325 -18.22 16.45 -18.39
C SER A 325 -17.07 16.77 -19.33
N CYS A 326 -15.86 16.35 -19.00
CA CYS A 326 -14.70 16.52 -19.89
C CYS A 326 -13.73 15.34 -19.85
N THR A 327 -13.05 15.12 -20.98
CA THR A 327 -11.89 14.23 -21.09
C THR A 327 -10.65 15.09 -21.28
N VAL A 328 -9.65 14.91 -20.43
CA VAL A 328 -8.47 15.77 -20.40
C VAL A 328 -7.17 14.97 -20.33
N SER A 329 -6.10 15.56 -20.85
CA SER A 329 -4.77 14.99 -20.74
C SER A 329 -4.19 15.11 -19.32
N LYS A 330 -3.15 14.34 -19.03
CA LYS A 330 -2.42 14.34 -17.76
C LYS A 330 -1.87 15.74 -17.47
N GLY A 331 -2.08 16.19 -16.24
CA GLY A 331 -1.56 17.46 -15.75
C GLY A 331 -2.54 18.63 -15.88
N THR A 332 -3.69 18.40 -16.52
CA THR A 332 -4.80 19.36 -16.55
C THR A 332 -5.39 19.56 -15.16
N TYR A 333 -5.51 20.81 -14.75
CA TYR A 333 -6.22 21.23 -13.54
C TYR A 333 -7.62 21.69 -13.93
N ILE A 334 -8.65 20.98 -13.47
CA ILE A 334 -10.05 21.35 -13.78
C ILE A 334 -10.42 22.71 -13.17
N ARG A 335 -9.85 23.05 -12.01
CA ARG A 335 -9.95 24.38 -11.39
C ARG A 335 -9.44 25.50 -12.31
N SER A 336 -8.27 25.31 -12.91
CA SER A 336 -7.72 26.26 -13.89
C SER A 336 -8.57 26.30 -15.17
N LEU A 337 -9.04 25.16 -15.66
CA LEU A 337 -9.93 25.11 -16.83
C LEU A 337 -11.20 25.94 -16.60
N ILE A 338 -11.82 25.81 -15.42
CA ILE A 338 -13.01 26.59 -15.06
C ILE A 338 -12.71 28.09 -15.01
N ARG A 339 -11.58 28.49 -14.42
CA ARG A 339 -11.12 29.88 -14.46
C ARG A 339 -10.96 30.38 -15.90
N ASP A 340 -10.26 29.63 -16.76
CA ASP A 340 -9.98 30.03 -18.15
C ASP A 340 -11.28 30.13 -18.98
N ILE A 341 -12.26 29.25 -18.73
CA ILE A 341 -13.61 29.33 -19.31
C ILE A 341 -14.30 30.63 -18.84
N GLY A 342 -14.18 30.95 -17.55
CA GLY A 342 -14.72 32.18 -16.97
C GLY A 342 -14.14 33.43 -17.60
N GLU A 343 -12.82 33.47 -17.81
CA GLU A 343 -12.14 34.56 -18.51
C GLU A 343 -12.66 34.72 -19.95
N SER A 344 -12.89 33.61 -20.66
CA SER A 344 -13.43 33.62 -22.03
C SER A 344 -14.89 34.08 -22.09
N LEU A 345 -15.66 33.82 -21.03
CA LEU A 345 -17.04 34.29 -20.86
C LEU A 345 -17.14 35.71 -20.31
N ASN A 346 -16.06 36.24 -19.74
CA ASN A 346 -16.07 37.40 -18.85
C ASN A 346 -17.01 37.21 -17.64
N VAL A 347 -16.97 36.03 -17.01
CA VAL A 347 -17.78 35.66 -15.85
C VAL A 347 -16.89 35.03 -14.77
N LEU A 348 -17.11 35.41 -13.51
CA LEU A 348 -16.43 34.79 -12.37
C LEU A 348 -16.97 33.37 -12.17
N LEU A 349 -16.12 32.36 -12.26
CA LEU A 349 -16.50 30.96 -12.10
C LEU A 349 -15.68 30.29 -10.99
N THR A 350 -16.34 29.47 -10.18
CA THR A 350 -15.72 28.69 -9.10
C THR A 350 -16.21 27.25 -9.14
N MET A 351 -15.30 26.29 -8.98
CA MET A 351 -15.65 24.87 -8.91
C MET A 351 -16.30 24.52 -7.57
N THR A 352 -17.51 23.96 -7.58
CA THR A 352 -18.23 23.56 -6.35
C THR A 352 -18.11 22.07 -6.06
N ASN A 353 -18.01 21.26 -7.11
CA ASN A 353 -17.84 19.81 -7.00
C ASN A 353 -17.00 19.27 -8.15
N LEU A 354 -16.30 18.16 -7.89
CA LEU A 354 -15.53 17.47 -8.92
C LEU A 354 -15.60 15.96 -8.69
N LYS A 355 -15.96 15.21 -9.71
CA LYS A 355 -15.99 13.75 -9.68
C LYS A 355 -15.14 13.20 -10.81
N ARG A 356 -14.09 12.45 -10.50
CA ARG A 356 -13.30 11.71 -11.51
C ARG A 356 -14.00 10.38 -11.81
N THR A 357 -14.59 10.27 -12.99
CA THR A 357 -15.33 9.07 -13.42
C THR A 357 -14.42 8.03 -14.04
N ARG A 358 -13.26 8.44 -14.58
CA ARG A 358 -12.30 7.52 -15.19
C ARG A 358 -10.85 7.99 -15.07
N GLN A 359 -9.93 7.05 -14.92
CA GLN A 359 -8.49 7.25 -15.12
C GLN A 359 -7.94 6.16 -16.05
N GLY A 360 -7.62 6.53 -17.29
CA GLY A 360 -7.23 5.56 -18.31
C GLY A 360 -8.29 4.51 -18.53
N LYS A 361 -7.94 3.24 -18.26
CA LYS A 361 -8.86 2.11 -18.35
C LYS A 361 -9.73 1.90 -17.10
N PHE A 362 -9.37 2.48 -15.96
CA PHE A 362 -10.07 2.27 -14.69
C PHE A 362 -11.28 3.20 -14.61
N LYS A 363 -12.48 2.60 -14.57
CA LYS A 363 -13.74 3.35 -14.47
C LYS A 363 -14.31 3.31 -13.05
N ILE A 364 -15.22 4.22 -12.75
CA ILE A 364 -15.82 4.33 -11.41
C ILE A 364 -16.73 3.15 -11.09
N GLU A 365 -17.33 2.53 -12.09
CA GLU A 365 -18.20 1.35 -11.93
C GLU A 365 -17.42 0.11 -11.48
N GLU A 366 -16.10 0.10 -11.70
CA GLU A 366 -15.18 -0.97 -11.30
C GLU A 366 -14.41 -0.63 -10.01
N SER A 367 -14.80 0.47 -9.34
CA SER A 367 -14.11 0.97 -8.15
C SER A 367 -14.88 0.66 -6.88
N PHE A 368 -14.13 0.47 -5.79
CA PHE A 368 -14.66 0.07 -4.48
C PHE A 368 -14.69 1.25 -3.52
N THR A 369 -15.72 1.34 -2.68
CA THR A 369 -15.75 2.30 -1.58
C THR A 369 -14.81 1.89 -0.45
N LEU A 370 -14.56 2.79 0.50
CA LEU A 370 -13.82 2.44 1.71
C LEU A 370 -14.58 1.47 2.61
N ASP A 371 -15.92 1.45 2.55
CA ASP A 371 -16.73 0.49 3.30
C ASP A 371 -16.72 -0.89 2.64
N ASP A 372 -16.73 -0.97 1.30
CA ASP A 372 -16.49 -2.22 0.58
C ASP A 372 -15.15 -2.85 1.01
N LEU A 373 -14.10 -2.02 1.09
CA LEU A 373 -12.78 -2.45 1.56
C LEU A 373 -12.81 -3.01 2.98
N LYS A 374 -13.49 -2.34 3.93
CA LYS A 374 -13.62 -2.80 5.32
C LYS A 374 -14.37 -4.12 5.42
N ASN A 375 -15.35 -4.33 4.55
CA ASN A 375 -16.17 -5.53 4.51
C ASN A 375 -15.55 -6.67 3.71
N GLY A 376 -14.32 -6.50 3.19
CA GLY A 376 -13.66 -7.51 2.36
C GLY A 376 -14.20 -7.63 0.92
N ASN A 377 -15.09 -6.73 0.51
CA ASN A 377 -15.75 -6.74 -0.80
C ASN A 377 -14.93 -5.95 -1.83
N TYR A 378 -13.68 -6.34 -2.05
CA TYR A 378 -12.79 -5.64 -2.98
C TYR A 378 -12.07 -6.61 -3.91
N HIS A 379 -11.60 -6.08 -5.04
CA HIS A 379 -10.77 -6.83 -5.97
C HIS A 379 -9.42 -6.13 -6.19
N VAL A 380 -8.34 -6.91 -6.11
CA VAL A 380 -6.99 -6.42 -6.37
C VAL A 380 -6.53 -6.92 -7.73
N LEU A 381 -6.19 -5.96 -8.59
CA LEU A 381 -5.73 -6.21 -9.94
C LEU A 381 -4.26 -6.65 -9.91
N THR A 382 -3.99 -7.76 -10.57
CA THR A 382 -2.67 -8.34 -10.80
C THR A 382 -2.02 -7.75 -12.04
N VAL A 383 -0.73 -8.03 -12.28
CA VAL A 383 -0.02 -7.57 -13.49
C VAL A 383 -0.71 -8.02 -14.77
N ASN A 384 -1.39 -9.17 -14.76
CA ASN A 384 -2.13 -9.68 -15.89
C ASN A 384 -3.34 -8.81 -16.23
N ASP A 385 -4.04 -8.31 -15.21
CA ASP A 385 -5.16 -7.39 -15.40
C ASP A 385 -4.67 -6.01 -15.87
N LEU A 386 -3.41 -5.68 -15.61
CA LEU A 386 -2.80 -4.38 -15.90
C LEU A 386 -2.17 -4.31 -17.30
N PHE A 387 -1.53 -5.38 -17.77
CA PHE A 387 -0.78 -5.39 -19.03
C PHE A 387 -1.05 -6.66 -19.84
N ASP A 388 -1.21 -6.46 -21.14
CA ASP A 388 -1.32 -7.54 -22.12
C ASP A 388 0.06 -7.88 -22.69
N TYR A 389 0.90 -8.51 -21.86
CA TYR A 389 2.24 -8.96 -22.24
C TYR A 389 2.32 -10.49 -22.21
N PRO A 390 3.13 -11.12 -23.08
CA PRO A 390 3.38 -12.56 -23.01
C PRO A 390 3.95 -12.95 -21.63
N LYS A 391 3.55 -14.13 -21.16
CA LYS A 391 3.94 -14.70 -19.88
C LYS A 391 4.80 -15.94 -20.09
N ILE A 392 5.92 -16.03 -19.37
CA ILE A 392 6.84 -17.16 -19.45
C ILE A 392 7.17 -17.64 -18.04
N ALA A 393 6.82 -18.89 -17.76
CA ALA A 393 7.26 -19.60 -16.57
C ALA A 393 8.73 -20.02 -16.73
N VAL A 394 9.53 -19.82 -15.68
CA VAL A 394 10.97 -20.11 -15.71
C VAL A 394 11.35 -21.14 -14.65
N ASP A 395 12.52 -21.76 -14.82
CA ASP A 395 13.11 -22.64 -13.82
C ASP A 395 13.73 -21.87 -12.63
N LEU A 396 14.17 -22.61 -11.61
CA LEU A 396 14.76 -22.04 -10.39
C LEU A 396 16.08 -21.28 -10.66
N ILE A 397 16.87 -21.74 -11.64
CA ILE A 397 18.15 -21.11 -11.99
C ILE A 397 17.89 -19.72 -12.59
N THR A 398 16.94 -19.65 -13.51
CA THR A 398 16.53 -18.43 -14.20
C THR A 398 15.78 -17.49 -13.25
N LYS A 399 14.95 -18.02 -12.35
CA LYS A 399 14.37 -17.25 -11.23
C LYS A 399 15.46 -16.52 -10.45
N ASN A 400 16.51 -17.23 -10.03
CA ASN A 400 17.61 -16.65 -9.27
C ASN A 400 18.37 -15.57 -10.07
N LYS A 401 18.58 -15.77 -11.37
CA LYS A 401 19.15 -14.72 -12.25
C LYS A 401 18.24 -13.48 -12.31
N ILE A 402 16.93 -13.67 -12.47
CA ILE A 402 15.94 -12.59 -12.52
C ILE A 402 15.92 -11.81 -11.20
N LEU A 403 15.88 -12.49 -10.05
CA LEU A 403 15.84 -11.83 -8.75
C LEU A 403 17.11 -11.01 -8.47
N ASN A 404 18.25 -11.38 -9.06
CA ASN A 404 19.49 -10.61 -9.05
C ASN A 404 19.56 -9.51 -10.12
N GLY A 405 18.50 -9.32 -10.91
CA GLY A 405 18.40 -8.30 -11.95
C GLY A 405 19.26 -8.56 -13.18
N CYS A 406 19.68 -9.82 -13.41
CA CYS A 406 20.52 -10.17 -14.56
C CYS A 406 19.78 -9.90 -15.89
N LYS A 407 20.55 -9.51 -16.91
CA LYS A 407 20.07 -9.52 -18.30
C LYS A 407 19.96 -10.96 -18.78
N LEU A 408 19.00 -11.23 -19.65
CA LEU A 408 18.79 -12.54 -20.26
C LEU A 408 18.92 -12.41 -21.78
N GLU A 409 19.44 -13.44 -22.44
CA GLU A 409 19.36 -13.54 -23.89
C GLU A 409 17.90 -13.76 -24.31
N ASN A 410 17.50 -13.15 -25.43
CA ASN A 410 16.13 -13.29 -25.94
C ASN A 410 15.94 -14.59 -26.72
N THR A 411 16.16 -15.73 -26.06
CA THR A 411 15.87 -17.07 -26.63
C THR A 411 14.38 -17.36 -26.73
N TYR A 412 13.55 -16.50 -26.14
CA TYR A 412 12.10 -16.59 -26.06
C TYR A 412 11.36 -15.90 -27.21
N ASN A 413 12.08 -15.26 -28.15
CA ASN A 413 11.51 -14.52 -29.29
C ASN A 413 10.51 -13.42 -28.87
N ILE A 414 10.83 -12.65 -27.82
CA ILE A 414 9.98 -11.56 -27.34
C ILE A 414 10.25 -10.29 -28.12
N ASP A 415 9.21 -9.68 -28.67
CA ASP A 415 9.34 -8.46 -29.47
C ASP A 415 9.57 -7.20 -28.61
N ASP A 416 8.70 -6.93 -27.64
CA ASP A 416 8.77 -5.73 -26.77
C ASP A 416 8.95 -6.08 -25.29
N LYS A 417 7.94 -6.65 -24.64
CA LYS A 417 7.95 -6.93 -23.20
C LYS A 417 7.45 -8.33 -22.89
N VAL A 418 7.93 -8.88 -21.78
CA VAL A 418 7.52 -10.19 -21.26
C VAL A 418 7.42 -10.14 -19.75
N ILE A 419 6.44 -10.85 -19.20
CA ILE A 419 6.29 -11.08 -17.77
C ILE A 419 6.87 -12.46 -17.46
N PHE A 420 7.90 -12.52 -16.63
CA PHE A 420 8.43 -13.78 -16.14
C PHE A 420 7.72 -14.20 -14.85
N THR A 421 7.37 -15.48 -14.76
CA THR A 421 6.73 -16.11 -13.60
C THR A 421 7.54 -17.30 -13.11
N TYR A 422 7.39 -17.63 -11.84
CA TYR A 422 7.87 -18.89 -11.27
C TYR A 422 6.75 -19.43 -10.40
N GLU A 423 6.29 -20.65 -10.73
CA GLU A 423 5.02 -21.18 -10.20
C GLU A 423 3.90 -20.14 -10.43
N GLU A 424 3.10 -19.86 -9.40
CA GLU A 424 2.00 -18.88 -9.45
C GLU A 424 2.45 -17.42 -9.23
N SER A 425 3.75 -17.18 -9.04
CA SER A 425 4.27 -15.86 -8.68
C SER A 425 4.79 -15.05 -9.87
N TYR A 426 4.40 -13.77 -9.93
CA TYR A 426 4.96 -12.80 -10.88
C TYR A 426 6.32 -12.28 -10.40
N LEU A 427 7.38 -12.54 -11.18
CA LEU A 427 8.74 -12.16 -10.81
C LEU A 427 9.08 -10.74 -11.26
N ALA A 428 9.02 -10.49 -12.57
CA ALA A 428 9.47 -9.25 -13.17
C ALA A 428 8.91 -9.07 -14.58
N ILE A 429 8.87 -7.81 -15.04
CA ILE A 429 8.66 -7.45 -16.43
C ILE A 429 10.02 -7.12 -17.04
N TYR A 430 10.35 -7.77 -18.15
CA TYR A 430 11.54 -7.50 -18.95
C TYR A 430 11.15 -6.82 -20.26
N LYS A 431 12.07 -6.02 -20.79
CA LYS A 431 11.94 -5.35 -22.08
C LYS A 431 13.06 -5.83 -23.01
N ASN A 432 12.72 -6.12 -24.25
CA ASN A 432 13.68 -6.45 -25.31
C ASN A 432 14.41 -5.19 -25.79
N GLU A 433 15.72 -5.26 -25.78
CA GLU A 433 16.62 -4.26 -26.36
C GLU A 433 17.67 -4.98 -27.22
N LYS A 434 17.42 -5.05 -28.53
CA LYS A 434 18.33 -5.66 -29.52
C LYS A 434 18.72 -7.10 -29.15
N ASN A 435 17.73 -7.98 -28.96
CA ASN A 435 17.88 -9.40 -28.57
C ASN A 435 18.43 -9.66 -27.16
N ILE A 436 18.47 -8.63 -26.31
CA ILE A 436 18.77 -8.78 -24.89
C ILE A 436 17.53 -8.35 -24.10
N LEU A 437 17.01 -9.25 -23.29
CA LEU A 437 15.95 -8.94 -22.33
C LEU A 437 16.59 -8.27 -21.11
N LYS A 438 16.24 -7.01 -20.89
CA LYS A 438 16.65 -6.24 -19.71
C LYS A 438 15.49 -6.11 -18.74
N MET A 439 15.79 -6.20 -17.45
CA MET A 439 14.80 -5.99 -16.40
C MET A 439 14.25 -4.57 -16.50
N TRP A 440 12.93 -4.46 -16.70
CA TRP A 440 12.24 -3.18 -16.74
C TRP A 440 11.61 -2.85 -15.39
N LYS A 441 10.89 -3.81 -14.79
CA LYS A 441 10.24 -3.66 -13.47
C LYS A 441 10.31 -4.96 -12.67
N MET A 442 10.87 -4.92 -11.47
CA MET A 442 10.83 -6.04 -10.51
C MET A 442 9.48 -6.07 -9.78
N LEU A 443 8.74 -7.16 -9.90
CA LEU A 443 7.42 -7.36 -9.29
C LEU A 443 7.48 -8.20 -8.01
N TYR A 444 8.51 -9.01 -7.85
CA TYR A 444 8.70 -9.77 -6.62
C TYR A 444 9.22 -8.86 -5.49
N ASN A 445 8.70 -9.06 -4.27
CA ASN A 445 9.32 -8.52 -3.07
C ASN A 445 10.45 -9.48 -2.65
N ILE A 446 11.68 -9.05 -2.87
CA ILE A 446 12.88 -9.78 -2.41
C ILE A 446 12.88 -9.86 -0.91
#